data_AF-A0A8S0WGG0-F1
#
_entry.id   AF-A0A8S0WGG0-F1
#
_cell.length_a   1.000
_cell.length_b   1.000
_cell.length_c   1.000
_cell.angle_alpha   90.00
_cell.angle_beta   90.00
_cell.angle_gamma   90.00
#
_symmetry.space_group_name_H-M   'P 1'
#
loop_
_entity.id
_entity.type
_entity.pdbx_description
1 polymer ?
#
loop_
_entity_poly.entity_id
_entity_poly.type
_entity_poly.pdbx_seq_one_letter_code
_entity_poly.pdbx_strand_id
1 'polypeptide(L)'
;MEVLSCTTYQHENKPSISRKLIKEKSPDCAFHLGREKGCYAVLWAVGEEGSFPDMPLNVFPGKTAFNSIDHHRTDPLFATASNIVQIWDETKSAPISKLSFPTSTETITAVRFNMSESSVLASIGTDRTFTLYDIRTGKAERRIIMQMRSNALAWSPTFPTTVLLASEDHNLYTFDIRRLESPTQIYKAHVAAVMSCDWSPTGTEFVSGGWDRTARIWQEGRGHQPEVYHTKRMQRVTSSIFSADARFVMTGSDDGNVRIWKAKASDKLGVVTARERAAMEYRESLKERWKVDAEVSRVARTRHLPKSVHQTAKLKTTMLEARRVKEERRRKHTRAGESKPKQEKKKTVLVEQT
;
A
#
# COMPACT_ATOMS: atom_id res chain seq x y z
N MET A 1 13.04 4.06 4.10
CA MET A 1 12.07 5.12 4.45
C MET A 1 10.89 4.36 5.00
N GLU A 2 10.78 4.30 6.31
CA GLU A 2 9.64 3.64 6.97
C GLU A 2 8.55 4.71 7.12
N VAL A 3 7.42 4.52 6.45
CA VAL A 3 6.31 5.47 6.43
C VAL A 3 5.19 4.94 7.30
N LEU A 4 5.16 5.32 8.57
CA LEU A 4 4.08 4.95 9.48
C LEU A 4 2.95 5.99 9.38
N SER A 5 1.80 5.60 8.84
CA SER A 5 0.56 6.34 9.08
C SER A 5 -0.10 5.79 10.34
N CYS A 6 -0.02 6.52 11.45
CA CYS A 6 -0.78 6.25 12.65
C CYS A 6 -1.82 7.36 12.80
N THR A 7 -3.10 7.02 12.81
CA THR A 7 -4.16 7.93 13.28
C THR A 7 -4.28 7.73 14.79
N THR A 8 -3.68 8.63 15.57
CA THR A 8 -3.88 8.64 17.03
C THR A 8 -5.14 9.44 17.36
N TYR A 9 -6.11 8.81 18.03
CA TYR A 9 -7.25 9.50 18.66
C TYR A 9 -6.89 9.68 20.14
N GLN A 10 -6.37 10.84 20.54
CA GLN A 10 -6.20 11.14 21.96
C GLN A 10 -7.55 11.58 22.55
N HIS A 11 -7.96 10.88 23.61
CA HIS A 11 -9.22 11.10 24.29
C HIS A 11 -9.07 12.18 25.38
N GLU A 12 -8.63 13.38 25.02
CA GLU A 12 -8.66 14.56 25.91
C GLU A 12 -8.59 15.87 25.08
N ASN A 13 -9.75 16.53 24.97
CA ASN A 13 -10.05 17.93 24.59
C ASN A 13 -9.35 18.67 23.44
N LYS A 14 -8.45 18.07 22.64
CA LYS A 14 -8.05 18.59 21.31
C LYS A 14 -7.74 17.44 20.35
N PRO A 15 -8.60 17.14 19.36
CA PRO A 15 -8.32 16.07 18.41
C PRO A 15 -7.26 16.51 17.37
N SER A 16 -5.99 16.15 17.59
CA SER A 16 -4.97 16.15 16.54
C SER A 16 -5.06 14.85 15.74
N ILE A 17 -5.65 14.93 14.54
CA ILE A 17 -5.60 13.79 13.60
C ILE A 17 -4.26 13.85 12.85
N SER A 18 -3.28 13.12 13.35
CA SER A 18 -2.06 12.79 12.61
C SER A 18 -2.43 11.85 11.46
N ARG A 19 -2.15 12.25 10.22
CA ARG A 19 -2.52 11.45 9.02
C ARG A 19 -1.37 10.60 8.49
N LYS A 20 -0.13 11.04 8.69
CA LYS A 20 1.05 10.37 8.13
C LYS A 20 2.35 10.87 8.77
N LEU A 21 3.24 9.95 9.13
CA LEU A 21 4.60 10.22 9.58
C LEU A 21 5.59 9.58 8.60
N ILE A 22 6.64 10.32 8.22
CA ILE A 22 7.71 9.82 7.35
C ILE A 22 9.03 10.11 8.03
N LYS A 23 9.85 9.07 8.19
CA LYS A 23 11.23 9.19 8.67
C LYS A 23 12.19 9.29 7.49
N GLU A 24 13.03 10.31 7.52
CA GLU A 24 14.06 10.57 6.52
C GLU A 24 15.22 9.55 6.58
N LYS A 25 16.12 9.62 5.60
CA LYS A 25 17.36 8.82 5.52
C LYS A 25 18.55 9.49 6.20
N SER A 26 18.58 10.82 6.25
CA SER A 26 19.44 11.51 7.22
C SER A 26 18.89 11.19 8.61
N PRO A 27 19.75 10.96 9.63
CA PRO A 27 19.25 10.63 10.94
C PRO A 27 18.40 11.82 11.41
N ASP A 28 17.32 11.52 12.10
CA ASP A 28 16.73 12.50 13.00
C ASP A 28 15.76 13.52 12.42
N CYS A 29 15.08 13.27 11.30
CA CYS A 29 13.97 14.12 10.85
C CYS A 29 12.66 13.36 10.57
N ALA A 30 11.53 13.92 11.04
CA ALA A 30 10.19 13.37 10.85
C ALA A 30 9.18 14.44 10.44
N PHE A 31 8.38 14.13 9.41
CA PHE A 31 7.28 15.00 9.00
C PHE A 31 5.97 14.63 9.68
N HIS A 32 5.23 15.65 10.12
CA HIS A 32 3.88 15.52 10.68
C HIS A 32 2.91 16.43 9.93
N LEU A 33 1.73 15.91 9.58
CA LEU A 33 0.64 16.71 8.99
C LEU A 33 -0.40 17.06 10.05
N GLY A 34 -0.59 18.36 10.30
CA GLY A 34 -1.54 18.88 11.29
C GLY A 34 -2.71 19.65 10.67
N ARG A 35 -3.82 19.73 11.43
CA ARG A 35 -5.04 20.49 11.07
C ARG A 35 -5.52 21.48 12.14
N GLU A 36 -4.85 21.58 13.29
CA GLU A 36 -5.45 22.20 14.50
C GLU A 36 -5.63 23.73 14.44
N LYS A 37 -4.78 24.46 13.72
CA LYS A 37 -4.80 25.95 13.66
C LYS A 37 -4.67 26.50 12.23
N GLY A 38 -4.92 25.63 11.25
CA GLY A 38 -4.53 25.82 9.86
C GLY A 38 -4.01 24.51 9.28
N CYS A 39 -3.88 24.44 7.97
CA CYS A 39 -3.34 23.27 7.30
C CYS A 39 -1.83 23.43 7.21
N TYR A 40 -1.05 22.56 7.84
CA TYR A 40 0.40 22.69 7.81
C TYR A 40 1.09 21.33 7.83
N ALA A 41 2.26 21.26 7.21
CA ALA A 41 3.23 20.19 7.43
C ALA A 41 4.30 20.71 8.39
N VAL A 42 4.72 19.89 9.34
CA VAL A 42 5.74 20.22 10.33
C VAL A 42 6.89 19.26 10.17
N LEU A 43 8.11 19.79 10.14
CA LEU A 43 9.34 19.02 10.22
C LEU A 43 9.84 19.04 11.66
N TRP A 44 10.06 17.86 12.23
CA TRP A 44 10.57 17.65 13.57
C TRP A 44 11.95 17.05 13.51
N ALA A 45 12.87 17.50 14.37
CA ALA A 45 14.06 16.72 14.66
C ALA A 45 13.67 15.56 15.59
N VAL A 46 14.26 14.39 15.42
CA VAL A 46 14.10 13.22 16.29
C VAL A 46 15.44 13.02 16.99
N GLY A 47 15.57 13.40 18.26
CA GLY A 47 16.85 13.26 18.97
C GLY A 47 17.33 11.80 19.02
N GLU A 48 18.64 11.62 19.28
CA GLU A 48 19.32 10.31 19.32
C GLU A 48 18.65 9.30 20.29
N GLU A 49 17.90 9.76 21.30
CA GLU A 49 17.16 8.92 22.26
C GLU A 49 15.64 8.86 22.00
N GLY A 50 15.17 9.33 20.85
CA GLY A 50 13.73 9.38 20.53
C GLY A 50 12.96 10.47 21.29
N SER A 51 13.67 11.42 21.92
CA SER A 51 13.08 12.65 22.43
C SER A 51 12.75 13.59 21.28
N PHE A 52 11.54 14.14 21.31
CA PHE A 52 11.15 15.21 20.39
C PHE A 52 11.47 16.56 21.07
N PRO A 53 12.20 17.47 20.41
CA PRO A 53 12.33 18.82 20.92
C PRO A 53 10.94 19.49 20.99
N ASP A 54 10.71 20.34 22.00
CA ASP A 54 9.42 21.03 22.19
C ASP A 54 9.05 21.95 21.02
N MET A 55 10.04 22.37 20.22
CA MET A 55 9.84 23.23 19.06
C MET A 55 10.16 22.48 17.75
N PRO A 56 9.29 22.58 16.72
CA PRO A 56 9.57 22.00 15.42
C PRO A 56 10.66 22.76 14.66
N LEU A 57 11.37 22.08 13.77
CA LEU A 57 12.42 22.66 12.92
C LEU A 57 11.81 23.67 11.93
N ASN A 58 10.83 23.21 11.14
CA ASN A 58 10.19 24.02 10.10
C ASN A 58 8.68 23.75 10.06
N VAL A 59 7.90 24.77 9.70
CA VAL A 59 6.45 24.69 9.49
C VAL A 59 6.10 25.18 8.08
N PHE A 60 5.46 24.33 7.30
CA PHE A 60 5.05 24.59 5.92
C PHE A 60 3.54 24.85 5.88
N PRO A 61 3.08 26.11 5.74
CA PRO A 61 1.67 26.43 5.72
C PRO A 61 1.03 26.11 4.36
N GLY A 62 -0.06 25.37 4.37
CA GLY A 62 -0.91 25.07 3.22
C GLY A 62 -2.23 25.84 3.28
N LYS A 63 -2.76 26.22 2.12
CA LYS A 63 -4.11 26.81 2.01
C LYS A 63 -5.21 25.77 2.28
N THR A 64 -4.94 24.51 1.96
CA THR A 64 -5.87 23.39 2.03
C THR A 64 -5.27 22.26 2.85
N ALA A 65 -6.12 21.42 3.43
CA ALA A 65 -5.66 20.33 4.28
C ALA A 65 -4.88 19.28 3.49
N PHE A 66 -3.73 18.90 4.02
CA PHE A 66 -2.92 17.83 3.46
C PHE A 66 -3.47 16.46 3.90
N ASN A 67 -3.53 15.52 2.96
CA ASN A 67 -3.99 14.15 3.17
C ASN A 67 -2.81 13.18 3.29
N SER A 68 -1.77 13.40 2.49
CA SER A 68 -0.57 12.57 2.44
C SER A 68 0.65 13.46 2.20
N ILE A 69 1.79 12.98 2.66
CA ILE A 69 3.11 13.51 2.35
C ILE A 69 3.98 12.34 1.89
N ASP A 70 4.96 12.60 1.04
CA ASP A 70 6.05 11.68 0.71
C ASP A 70 7.32 12.46 0.42
N HIS A 71 8.47 11.90 0.76
CA HIS A 71 9.76 12.59 0.64
C HIS A 71 10.58 11.98 -0.50
N HIS A 72 11.33 12.82 -1.19
CA HIS A 72 12.14 12.43 -2.34
C HIS A 72 13.37 11.65 -1.88
N ARG A 73 13.85 10.71 -2.69
CA ARG A 73 14.83 9.73 -2.21
C ARG A 73 16.20 10.33 -1.84
N THR A 74 16.63 11.36 -2.56
CA THR A 74 17.98 11.95 -2.48
C THR A 74 17.93 13.44 -2.15
N ASP A 75 17.19 14.18 -2.95
CA ASP A 75 17.09 15.63 -2.85
C ASP A 75 16.20 16.03 -1.66
N PRO A 76 16.42 17.20 -1.03
CA PRO A 76 15.61 17.72 0.09
C PRO A 76 14.25 18.26 -0.39
N LEU A 77 13.57 17.46 -1.20
CA LEU A 77 12.28 17.73 -1.80
C LEU A 77 11.24 16.81 -1.18
N PHE A 78 10.04 17.32 -0.97
CA PHE A 78 8.91 16.50 -0.56
C PHE A 78 7.64 16.91 -1.29
N ALA A 79 6.75 15.94 -1.45
CA ALA A 79 5.47 16.13 -2.11
C ALA A 79 4.36 16.04 -1.07
N THR A 80 3.46 17.02 -1.07
CA THR A 80 2.24 16.99 -0.29
C THR A 80 1.03 16.79 -1.19
N ALA A 81 0.08 16.00 -0.71
CA ALA A 81 -1.18 15.70 -1.37
C ALA A 81 -2.30 16.50 -0.69
N SER A 82 -2.99 17.32 -1.46
CA SER A 82 -4.21 18.01 -1.03
C SER A 82 -5.29 17.83 -2.10
N ASN A 83 -5.76 18.90 -2.75
CA ASN A 83 -6.53 18.84 -4.00
C ASN A 83 -5.59 18.81 -5.23
N ILE A 84 -4.36 19.29 -5.03
CA ILE A 84 -3.28 19.25 -5.99
C ILE A 84 -2.06 18.62 -5.30
N VAL A 85 -1.16 18.05 -6.11
CA VAL A 85 0.16 17.64 -5.60
C VAL A 85 1.04 18.87 -5.60
N GLN A 86 1.64 19.18 -4.46
CA GLN A 86 2.55 20.32 -4.32
C GLN A 86 3.95 19.78 -4.00
N ILE A 87 4.96 20.25 -4.73
CA ILE A 87 6.36 19.93 -4.44
C ILE A 87 6.96 21.08 -3.63
N TRP A 88 7.64 20.72 -2.56
CA TRP A 88 8.24 21.62 -1.60
C TRP A 88 9.73 21.35 -1.50
N ASP A 89 10.44 22.39 -1.13
CA ASP A 89 11.84 22.35 -0.69
C ASP A 89 11.81 22.44 0.83
N GLU A 90 12.65 21.66 1.53
CA GLU A 90 12.75 21.74 2.99
C GLU A 90 13.17 23.12 3.49
N THR A 91 13.94 23.83 2.68
CA THR A 91 14.48 25.16 3.04
C THR A 91 13.48 26.29 2.81
N LYS A 92 12.40 26.04 2.06
CA LYS A 92 11.46 27.09 1.62
C LYS A 92 10.08 26.92 2.24
N SER A 93 9.52 28.02 2.70
CA SER A 93 8.16 28.06 3.26
C SER A 93 7.04 28.09 2.22
N ALA A 94 7.36 28.15 0.92
CA ALA A 94 6.41 28.17 -0.18
C ALA A 94 6.65 27.00 -1.15
N PRO A 95 5.58 26.45 -1.78
CA PRO A 95 5.72 25.33 -2.70
C PRO A 95 6.42 25.77 -3.99
N ILE A 96 7.37 24.96 -4.47
CA ILE A 96 8.11 25.20 -5.72
C ILE A 96 7.19 25.00 -6.92
N SER A 97 6.50 23.85 -6.97
CA SER A 97 5.66 23.48 -8.10
C SER A 97 4.32 22.93 -7.64
N LYS A 98 3.32 23.13 -8.49
CA LYS A 98 1.95 22.68 -8.28
C LYS A 98 1.60 21.79 -9.47
N LEU A 99 1.46 20.50 -9.20
CA LEU A 99 1.13 19.48 -10.19
C LEU A 99 -0.36 19.17 -10.08
N SER A 100 -1.08 19.47 -11.15
CA SER A 100 -2.50 19.16 -11.27
C SER A 100 -2.79 18.63 -12.66
N PHE A 101 -3.58 17.57 -12.75
CA PHE A 101 -4.16 17.17 -14.03
C PHE A 101 -5.26 18.17 -14.41
N PRO A 102 -5.34 18.70 -15.64
CA PRO A 102 -6.25 19.80 -15.99
C PRO A 102 -7.72 19.53 -15.66
N THR A 103 -8.16 18.28 -15.75
CA THR A 103 -9.54 17.84 -15.47
C THR A 103 -9.78 17.54 -13.97
N SER A 104 -8.75 17.55 -13.12
CA SER A 104 -8.85 17.12 -11.72
C SER A 104 -9.16 18.28 -10.78
N THR A 105 -10.31 18.23 -10.13
CA THR A 105 -10.69 19.12 -9.02
C THR A 105 -10.79 18.40 -7.67
N GLU A 106 -10.41 17.13 -7.64
CA GLU A 106 -10.69 16.22 -6.54
C GLU A 106 -9.61 16.22 -5.47
N THR A 107 -9.95 15.63 -4.32
CA THR A 107 -8.99 15.40 -3.25
C THR A 107 -8.10 14.20 -3.55
N ILE A 108 -6.80 14.40 -3.44
CA ILE A 108 -5.78 13.36 -3.56
C ILE A 108 -5.59 12.74 -2.18
N THR A 109 -5.79 11.43 -2.08
CA THR A 109 -5.73 10.69 -0.81
C THR A 109 -4.30 10.32 -0.44
N ALA A 110 -3.52 9.83 -1.42
CA ALA A 110 -2.17 9.34 -1.22
C ALA A 110 -1.24 9.79 -2.35
N VAL A 111 0.01 10.10 -1.99
CA VAL A 111 1.10 10.41 -2.92
C VAL A 111 2.33 9.57 -2.54
N ARG A 112 3.07 9.12 -3.56
CA ARG A 112 4.32 8.38 -3.40
C ARG A 112 5.34 8.73 -4.49
N PHE A 113 6.56 9.00 -4.07
CA PHE A 113 7.73 8.99 -4.95
C PHE A 113 8.14 7.56 -5.27
N ASN A 114 8.57 7.38 -6.51
CA ASN A 114 9.23 6.15 -6.89
C ASN A 114 10.62 6.07 -6.23
N MET A 115 10.96 4.89 -5.74
CA MET A 115 12.16 4.66 -4.94
C MET A 115 13.42 4.57 -5.79
N SER A 116 13.30 4.05 -7.03
CA SER A 116 14.44 3.84 -7.94
C SER A 116 14.55 4.98 -8.95
N GLU A 117 13.45 5.39 -9.57
CA GLU A 117 13.40 6.56 -10.47
C GLU A 117 12.80 7.75 -9.73
N SER A 118 13.65 8.52 -9.05
CA SER A 118 13.20 9.55 -8.10
C SER A 118 12.41 10.70 -8.74
N SER A 119 12.53 10.89 -10.06
CA SER A 119 11.77 11.90 -10.81
C SER A 119 10.29 11.56 -11.00
N VAL A 120 9.91 10.29 -10.82
CA VAL A 120 8.53 9.84 -11.04
C VAL A 120 7.76 9.85 -9.72
N LEU A 121 6.56 10.41 -9.78
CA LEU A 121 5.65 10.46 -8.66
C LEU A 121 4.27 9.94 -9.08
N ALA A 122 3.61 9.24 -8.16
CA ALA A 122 2.24 8.77 -8.37
C ALA A 122 1.32 9.29 -7.27
N SER A 123 0.07 9.56 -7.66
CA SER A 123 -0.99 9.96 -6.75
C SER A 123 -2.25 9.12 -6.96
N ILE A 124 -3.05 9.04 -5.90
CA ILE A 124 -4.38 8.46 -5.92
C ILE A 124 -5.39 9.53 -5.51
N GLY A 125 -6.49 9.63 -6.26
CA GLY A 125 -7.63 10.50 -5.95
C GLY A 125 -8.82 9.75 -5.35
N THR A 126 -9.77 10.51 -4.79
CA THR A 126 -11.04 9.97 -4.30
C THR A 126 -11.93 9.40 -5.40
N ASP A 127 -11.91 9.92 -6.63
CA ASP A 127 -12.79 9.44 -7.70
C ASP A 127 -12.18 8.26 -8.47
N ARG A 128 -11.47 7.41 -7.71
CA ARG A 128 -10.90 6.15 -8.18
C ARG A 128 -9.77 6.35 -9.19
N THR A 129 -9.16 7.53 -9.14
CA THR A 129 -8.17 7.95 -10.10
C THR A 129 -6.78 7.59 -9.60
N PHE A 130 -5.94 7.15 -10.52
CA PHE A 130 -4.51 6.97 -10.31
C PHE A 130 -3.79 7.82 -11.35
N THR A 131 -2.94 8.74 -10.90
CA THR A 131 -2.26 9.70 -11.78
C THR A 131 -0.75 9.61 -11.60
N LEU A 132 -0.02 9.59 -12.71
CA LEU A 132 1.44 9.66 -12.77
C LEU A 132 1.88 11.08 -13.11
N TYR A 133 2.95 11.51 -12.47
CA TYR A 133 3.59 12.81 -12.66
C TYR A 133 5.08 12.61 -12.89
N ASP A 134 5.63 13.44 -13.76
CA ASP A 134 7.08 13.63 -13.87
C ASP A 134 7.42 15.00 -13.26
N ILE A 135 8.21 14.98 -12.19
CA ILE A 135 8.61 16.22 -11.49
C ILE A 135 9.54 17.08 -12.34
N ARG A 136 10.26 16.47 -13.29
CA ARG A 136 11.24 17.15 -14.13
C ARG A 136 10.57 18.02 -15.19
N THR A 137 9.45 17.55 -15.73
CA THR A 137 8.60 18.33 -16.65
C THR A 137 7.59 19.20 -15.90
N GLY A 138 7.27 18.85 -14.65
CA GLY A 138 6.26 19.52 -13.86
C GLY A 138 4.84 19.27 -14.37
N LYS A 139 4.63 18.17 -15.11
CA LYS A 139 3.34 17.82 -15.73
C LYS A 139 2.82 16.48 -15.20
N ALA A 140 1.49 16.35 -15.25
CA ALA A 140 0.85 15.06 -15.09
C ALA A 140 0.91 14.33 -16.45
N GLU A 141 1.46 13.12 -16.47
CA GLU A 141 1.77 12.39 -17.71
C GLU A 141 0.63 11.44 -18.11
N ARG A 142 0.11 10.68 -17.15
CA ARG A 142 -0.95 9.68 -17.40
C ARG A 142 -1.89 9.60 -16.22
N ARG A 143 -3.17 9.33 -16.50
CA ARG A 143 -4.23 9.15 -15.51
C ARG A 143 -5.10 7.97 -15.89
N ILE A 144 -5.42 7.09 -14.95
CA ILE A 144 -6.42 6.04 -15.12
C ILE A 144 -7.55 6.19 -14.11
N ILE A 145 -8.73 5.74 -14.51
CA ILE A 145 -9.92 5.64 -13.65
C ILE A 145 -10.20 4.16 -13.42
N MET A 146 -10.12 3.74 -12.17
CA MET A 146 -10.40 2.37 -11.74
C MET A 146 -11.88 2.16 -11.44
N GLN A 147 -12.30 0.89 -11.33
CA GLN A 147 -13.68 0.54 -10.99
C GLN A 147 -14.10 1.04 -9.60
N MET A 148 -13.24 0.87 -8.59
CA MET A 148 -13.37 1.43 -7.24
C MET A 148 -12.08 2.12 -6.81
N ARG A 149 -12.16 2.93 -5.75
CA ARG A 149 -11.03 3.76 -5.35
C ARG A 149 -9.91 2.93 -4.74
N SER A 150 -8.69 3.41 -4.92
CA SER A 150 -7.53 2.91 -4.18
C SER A 150 -7.34 3.71 -2.89
N ASN A 151 -6.94 3.03 -1.83
CA ASN A 151 -6.70 3.65 -0.51
C ASN A 151 -5.21 3.88 -0.27
N ALA A 152 -4.36 3.01 -0.80
CA ALA A 152 -2.91 3.13 -0.67
C ALA A 152 -2.17 2.77 -1.95
N LEU A 153 -0.97 3.30 -2.04
CA LEU A 153 -0.02 3.21 -3.14
C LEU A 153 1.33 2.82 -2.57
N ALA A 154 2.04 1.90 -3.25
CA ALA A 154 3.44 1.61 -2.97
C ALA A 154 4.20 1.26 -4.25
N TRP A 155 5.39 1.82 -4.41
CA TRP A 155 6.30 1.49 -5.51
C TRP A 155 7.14 0.27 -5.15
N SER A 156 7.36 -0.60 -6.13
CA SER A 156 8.32 -1.68 -5.95
C SER A 156 9.74 -1.07 -5.84
N PRO A 157 10.54 -1.43 -4.82
CA PRO A 157 11.88 -0.89 -4.64
C PRO A 157 12.91 -1.47 -5.63
N THR A 158 12.62 -2.65 -6.19
CA THR A 158 13.52 -3.37 -7.10
C THR A 158 13.23 -3.01 -8.55
N PHE A 159 11.96 -3.01 -8.93
CA PHE A 159 11.50 -2.65 -10.27
C PHE A 159 10.85 -1.26 -10.28
N PRO A 160 11.47 -0.24 -10.91
CA PRO A 160 10.94 1.13 -10.95
C PRO A 160 9.58 1.24 -11.63
N THR A 161 9.29 0.32 -12.55
CA THR A 161 8.10 0.40 -13.39
C THR A 161 6.86 -0.16 -12.70
N THR A 162 7.04 -0.83 -11.57
CA THR A 162 5.99 -1.63 -10.95
C THR A 162 5.38 -0.90 -9.77
N VAL A 163 4.06 -0.75 -9.80
CA VAL A 163 3.27 -0.10 -8.76
C VAL A 163 2.29 -1.08 -8.15
N LEU A 164 2.11 -1.01 -6.84
CA LEU A 164 1.08 -1.71 -6.10
C LEU A 164 -0.02 -0.74 -5.64
N LEU A 165 -1.27 -1.09 -5.93
CA LEU A 165 -2.46 -0.37 -5.52
C LEU A 165 -3.33 -1.25 -4.61
N ALA A 166 -3.64 -0.73 -3.43
CA ALA A 166 -4.63 -1.31 -2.53
C ALA A 166 -6.00 -0.70 -2.82
N SER A 167 -6.98 -1.52 -3.22
CA SER A 167 -8.31 -1.05 -3.59
C SER A 167 -9.39 -1.38 -2.57
N GLU A 168 -10.43 -0.55 -2.56
CA GLU A 168 -11.66 -0.80 -1.82
C GLU A 168 -12.39 -2.08 -2.30
N ASP A 169 -12.14 -2.51 -3.54
CA ASP A 169 -12.60 -3.77 -4.17
C ASP A 169 -12.15 -5.07 -3.45
N HIS A 170 -11.50 -4.95 -2.29
CA HIS A 170 -10.95 -6.05 -1.51
C HIS A 170 -9.78 -6.77 -2.22
N ASN A 171 -9.23 -6.14 -3.25
CA ASN A 171 -8.16 -6.67 -4.08
C ASN A 171 -6.96 -5.73 -4.03
N LEU A 172 -5.79 -6.29 -4.32
CA LEU A 172 -4.63 -5.50 -4.69
C LEU A 172 -4.32 -5.68 -6.16
N TYR A 173 -3.83 -4.62 -6.78
CA TYR A 173 -3.48 -4.58 -8.19
C TYR A 173 -2.03 -4.20 -8.34
N THR A 174 -1.28 -4.99 -9.09
CA THR A 174 0.04 -4.57 -9.58
C THR A 174 -0.12 -4.04 -11.00
N PHE A 175 0.47 -2.89 -11.27
CA PHE A 175 0.52 -2.25 -12.58
C PHE A 175 1.95 -2.07 -13.03
N ASP A 176 2.17 -2.18 -14.34
CA ASP A 176 3.37 -1.65 -14.99
C ASP A 176 3.01 -0.26 -15.52
N ILE A 177 3.74 0.77 -15.09
CA ILE A 177 3.49 2.16 -15.49
C ILE A 177 3.58 2.39 -17.00
N ARG A 178 4.33 1.54 -17.70
CA ARG A 178 4.46 1.60 -19.16
C ARG A 178 3.16 1.19 -19.85
N ARG A 179 2.37 0.32 -19.20
CA ARG A 179 1.10 -0.23 -19.70
C ARG A 179 0.03 -0.20 -18.62
N LEU A 180 -0.71 0.91 -18.55
CA LEU A 180 -1.75 1.12 -17.54
C LEU A 180 -3.14 0.59 -17.92
N GLU A 181 -3.35 0.19 -19.18
CA GLU A 181 -4.63 -0.37 -19.66
C GLU A 181 -5.18 -1.55 -18.82
N SER A 182 -4.28 -2.36 -18.26
CA SER A 182 -4.65 -3.54 -17.48
C SER A 182 -3.59 -3.88 -16.43
N PRO A 183 -3.99 -4.33 -15.24
CA PRO A 183 -3.05 -4.74 -14.21
C PRO A 183 -2.29 -6.00 -14.63
N THR A 184 -1.01 -6.05 -14.30
CA THR A 184 -0.16 -7.22 -14.52
C THR A 184 -0.68 -8.39 -13.69
N GLN A 185 -0.96 -8.15 -12.40
CA GLN A 185 -1.44 -9.14 -11.46
C GLN A 185 -2.55 -8.60 -10.54
N ILE A 186 -3.49 -9.48 -10.17
CA ILE A 186 -4.58 -9.17 -9.22
C ILE A 186 -4.48 -10.15 -8.05
N TYR A 187 -4.37 -9.61 -6.84
CA TYR A 187 -4.32 -10.39 -5.59
C TYR A 187 -5.69 -10.38 -4.94
N LYS A 188 -6.33 -11.56 -4.92
CA LYS A 188 -7.72 -11.74 -4.51
C LYS A 188 -7.83 -12.66 -3.31
N ALA A 189 -7.69 -12.12 -2.11
CA ALA A 189 -7.94 -12.91 -0.90
C ALA A 189 -8.60 -12.13 0.23
N HIS A 190 -8.45 -10.80 0.30
CA HIS A 190 -9.13 -10.00 1.32
C HIS A 190 -10.64 -10.11 1.19
N VAL A 191 -11.31 -10.02 2.33
CA VAL A 191 -12.76 -10.13 2.43
C VAL A 191 -13.43 -8.75 2.45
N ALA A 192 -12.72 -7.74 2.95
CA ALA A 192 -13.14 -6.34 2.99
C ALA A 192 -12.09 -5.44 2.33
N ALA A 193 -12.35 -4.12 2.30
CA ALA A 193 -11.48 -3.13 1.67
C ALA A 193 -10.02 -3.23 2.15
N VAL A 194 -9.08 -3.11 1.22
CA VAL A 194 -7.65 -3.05 1.55
C VAL A 194 -7.29 -1.60 1.83
N MET A 195 -6.75 -1.33 3.02
CA MET A 195 -6.51 0.02 3.51
C MET A 195 -5.09 0.48 3.27
N SER A 196 -4.14 -0.44 3.42
CA SER A 196 -2.72 -0.17 3.27
C SER A 196 -2.02 -1.29 2.52
N CYS A 197 -0.96 -0.92 1.82
CA CYS A 197 -0.04 -1.85 1.21
C CYS A 197 1.37 -1.27 1.26
N ASP A 198 2.37 -2.14 1.40
CA ASP A 198 3.77 -1.75 1.37
C ASP A 198 4.65 -2.88 0.83
N TRP A 199 5.73 -2.54 0.14
CA TRP A 199 6.65 -3.52 -0.42
C TRP A 199 7.72 -3.92 0.59
N SER A 200 8.15 -5.18 0.54
CA SER A 200 9.40 -5.58 1.15
C SER A 200 10.55 -4.81 0.50
N PRO A 201 11.56 -4.35 1.26
CA PRO A 201 12.78 -3.76 0.71
C PRO A 201 13.49 -4.65 -0.31
N THR A 202 13.26 -5.97 -0.28
CA THR A 202 13.80 -6.92 -1.28
C THR A 202 13.03 -6.89 -2.61
N GLY A 203 11.82 -6.35 -2.64
CA GLY A 203 10.90 -6.35 -3.78
C GLY A 203 10.25 -7.69 -4.11
N THR A 204 10.52 -8.75 -3.32
CA THR A 204 9.98 -10.10 -3.59
C THR A 204 8.63 -10.36 -2.94
N GLU A 205 8.33 -9.62 -1.88
CA GLU A 205 7.13 -9.75 -1.07
C GLU A 205 6.51 -8.38 -0.80
N PHE A 206 5.24 -8.35 -0.45
CA PHE A 206 4.55 -7.14 -0.02
C PHE A 206 3.48 -7.46 1.03
N VAL A 207 3.17 -6.49 1.87
CA VAL A 207 2.20 -6.60 2.95
C VAL A 207 0.96 -5.81 2.58
N SER A 208 -0.19 -6.30 3.01
CA SER A 208 -1.44 -5.54 2.96
C SER A 208 -2.23 -5.61 4.26
N GLY A 209 -2.71 -4.45 4.70
CA GLY A 209 -3.62 -4.30 5.83
C GLY A 209 -5.07 -4.20 5.34
N GLY A 210 -5.93 -5.07 5.85
CA GLY A 210 -7.34 -5.11 5.49
C GLY A 210 -8.27 -4.57 6.57
N TRP A 211 -9.41 -4.05 6.13
CA TRP A 211 -10.55 -3.76 7.02
C TRP A 211 -11.20 -5.02 7.59
N ASP A 212 -10.82 -6.20 7.09
CA ASP A 212 -11.24 -7.52 7.58
C ASP A 212 -10.50 -7.97 8.85
N ARG A 213 -9.74 -7.05 9.49
CA ARG A 213 -8.90 -7.29 10.69
C ARG A 213 -7.80 -8.31 10.44
N THR A 214 -7.31 -8.39 9.21
CA THR A 214 -6.20 -9.26 8.84
C THR A 214 -5.08 -8.44 8.19
N ALA A 215 -3.86 -8.77 8.56
CA ALA A 215 -2.68 -8.38 7.78
C ALA A 215 -2.25 -9.58 6.95
N ARG A 216 -1.86 -9.35 5.70
CA ARG A 216 -1.53 -10.41 4.76
C ARG A 216 -0.20 -10.13 4.10
N ILE A 217 0.65 -11.14 4.01
CA ILE A 217 1.91 -11.08 3.29
C ILE A 217 1.77 -11.88 2.01
N TRP A 218 2.19 -11.28 0.92
CA TRP A 218 2.08 -11.79 -0.42
C TRP A 218 3.46 -11.94 -1.03
N GLN A 219 3.63 -12.99 -1.82
CA GLN A 219 4.75 -13.10 -2.73
C GLN A 219 4.36 -12.51 -4.09
N GLU A 220 5.27 -11.73 -4.66
CA GLU A 220 5.09 -11.19 -6.00
C GLU A 220 4.85 -12.34 -7.01
N GLY A 221 3.90 -12.15 -7.93
CA GLY A 221 3.53 -13.17 -8.92
C GLY A 221 2.65 -14.31 -8.38
N ARG A 222 2.52 -14.49 -7.06
CA ARG A 222 1.64 -15.51 -6.43
C ARG A 222 0.34 -14.85 -5.93
N GLY A 223 -0.73 -14.92 -6.74
CA GLY A 223 -1.98 -14.20 -6.52
C GLY A 223 -2.99 -14.75 -5.48
N HIS A 224 -2.77 -15.95 -4.94
CA HIS A 224 -3.86 -16.72 -4.30
C HIS A 224 -3.60 -17.25 -2.89
N GLN A 225 -2.39 -17.13 -2.34
CA GLN A 225 -2.04 -17.75 -1.06
C GLN A 225 -1.14 -16.84 -0.22
N PRO A 226 -1.70 -15.81 0.43
CA PRO A 226 -0.93 -15.01 1.36
C PRO A 226 -0.74 -15.73 2.70
N GLU A 227 0.33 -15.39 3.41
CA GLU A 227 0.38 -15.62 4.85
C GLU A 227 -0.58 -14.65 5.54
N VAL A 228 -1.39 -15.13 6.48
CA VAL A 228 -2.42 -14.31 7.15
C VAL A 228 -2.10 -14.20 8.63
N TYR A 229 -1.94 -12.96 9.09
CA TYR A 229 -1.80 -12.61 10.50
C TYR A 229 -3.11 -12.02 11.02
N HIS A 230 -3.57 -12.56 12.15
CA HIS A 230 -4.74 -12.06 12.86
C HIS A 230 -4.60 -12.32 14.36
N THR A 231 -5.25 -11.48 15.16
CA THR A 231 -5.38 -11.65 16.61
C THR A 231 -6.79 -11.28 17.02
N LYS A 232 -7.37 -11.96 18.02
CA LYS A 232 -8.74 -11.71 18.51
C LYS A 232 -8.98 -10.24 18.91
N ARG A 233 -7.96 -9.58 19.48
CA ARG A 233 -8.02 -8.18 19.92
C ARG A 233 -7.79 -7.18 18.79
N MET A 234 -7.16 -7.60 17.70
CA MET A 234 -6.82 -6.72 16.59
C MET A 234 -8.08 -6.29 15.86
N GLN A 235 -8.27 -4.99 15.71
CA GLN A 235 -9.39 -4.41 14.97
C GLN A 235 -8.97 -4.15 13.51
N ARG A 236 -9.52 -3.12 12.88
CA ARG A 236 -9.26 -2.80 11.47
C ARG A 236 -7.79 -2.42 11.32
N VAL A 237 -7.10 -3.03 10.36
CA VAL A 237 -5.70 -2.68 10.08
C VAL A 237 -5.71 -1.49 9.14
N THR A 238 -5.32 -0.33 9.65
CA THR A 238 -5.32 0.93 8.89
C THR A 238 -4.00 1.12 8.16
N SER A 239 -2.89 0.72 8.79
CA SER A 239 -1.55 0.82 8.22
C SER A 239 -0.75 -0.47 8.36
N SER A 240 0.07 -0.75 7.37
CA SER A 240 0.98 -1.88 7.35
C SER A 240 2.25 -1.48 6.62
N ILE A 241 3.41 -1.77 7.20
CA ILE A 241 4.71 -1.51 6.59
C ILE A 241 5.66 -2.68 6.78
N PHE A 242 6.63 -2.80 5.88
CA PHE A 242 7.79 -3.64 6.11
C PHE A 242 8.86 -2.85 6.89
N SER A 243 9.56 -3.57 7.76
CA SER A 243 10.82 -3.08 8.30
C SER A 243 11.88 -3.03 7.19
N ALA A 244 12.81 -2.08 7.29
CA ALA A 244 13.94 -1.95 6.36
C ALA A 244 14.79 -3.22 6.23
N ASP A 245 14.82 -4.06 7.28
CA ASP A 245 15.49 -5.36 7.30
C ASP A 245 14.75 -6.46 6.53
N ALA A 246 13.54 -6.19 6.03
CA ALA A 246 12.60 -7.15 5.42
C ALA A 246 12.17 -8.34 6.32
N ARG A 247 12.68 -8.45 7.54
CA ARG A 247 12.38 -9.56 8.48
C ARG A 247 11.11 -9.38 9.27
N PHE A 248 10.65 -8.14 9.43
CA PHE A 248 9.49 -7.80 10.24
C PHE A 248 8.47 -6.99 9.45
N VAL A 249 7.23 -7.14 9.86
CA VAL A 249 6.07 -6.39 9.37
C VAL A 249 5.43 -5.69 10.54
N MET A 250 5.19 -4.39 10.42
CA MET A 250 4.51 -3.60 11.43
C MET A 250 3.11 -3.28 10.97
N THR A 251 2.14 -3.40 11.86
CA THR A 251 0.73 -3.12 11.57
C THR A 251 0.19 -2.14 12.60
N GLY A 252 -0.34 -1.02 12.12
CA GLY A 252 -1.17 -0.11 12.91
C GLY A 252 -2.62 -0.53 12.82
N SER A 253 -3.24 -0.72 13.97
CA SER A 253 -4.64 -1.12 14.08
C SER A 253 -5.45 0.00 14.75
N ASP A 254 -6.74 0.04 14.41
CA ASP A 254 -7.73 1.01 14.93
C ASP A 254 -7.98 0.86 16.44
N ASP A 255 -7.42 -0.17 17.07
CA ASP A 255 -7.39 -0.33 18.54
C ASP A 255 -6.29 0.50 19.22
N GLY A 256 -5.57 1.33 18.48
CA GLY A 256 -4.48 2.18 18.99
C GLY A 256 -3.15 1.44 19.16
N ASN A 257 -3.09 0.14 18.86
CA ASN A 257 -1.88 -0.65 19.04
C ASN A 257 -1.11 -0.81 17.73
N VAL A 258 0.20 -0.57 17.79
CA VAL A 258 1.15 -1.03 16.78
C VAL A 258 1.62 -2.42 17.15
N ARG A 259 1.52 -3.36 16.20
CA ARG A 259 1.98 -4.74 16.38
C ARG A 259 3.09 -5.05 15.40
N ILE A 260 4.06 -5.86 15.85
CA ILE A 260 5.19 -6.31 15.04
C ILE A 260 5.05 -7.81 14.83
N TRP A 261 5.17 -8.21 13.57
CA TRP A 261 5.09 -9.58 13.10
C TRP A 261 6.41 -9.94 12.43
N LYS A 262 6.76 -11.21 12.44
CA LYS A 262 7.81 -11.70 11.54
C LYS A 262 7.24 -11.77 10.12
N ALA A 263 8.05 -11.45 9.12
CA ALA A 263 7.67 -11.64 7.72
C ALA A 263 7.51 -13.14 7.42
N LYS A 264 8.49 -13.94 7.85
CA LYS A 264 8.44 -15.40 7.84
C LYS A 264 8.14 -15.92 9.24
N ALA A 265 6.94 -16.47 9.46
CA ALA A 265 6.50 -16.91 10.79
C ALA A 265 7.41 -17.99 11.42
N SER A 266 7.98 -18.88 10.61
CA SER A 266 8.81 -20.00 11.08
C SER A 266 10.24 -19.62 11.44
N ASP A 267 10.69 -18.42 11.06
CA ASP A 267 12.09 -18.04 11.22
C ASP A 267 12.42 -17.78 12.68
N LYS A 268 13.57 -18.33 13.11
CA LYS A 268 14.08 -18.10 14.47
C LYS A 268 14.61 -16.66 14.60
N LEU A 269 14.49 -16.10 15.81
CA LEU A 269 15.13 -14.84 16.15
C LEU A 269 16.54 -15.14 16.69
N GLY A 270 17.50 -14.26 16.36
CA GLY A 270 18.89 -14.36 16.83
C GLY A 270 19.84 -15.00 15.82
N VAL A 271 21.08 -15.21 16.26
CA VAL A 271 22.15 -15.78 15.42
C VAL A 271 21.93 -17.29 15.29
N VAL A 272 21.78 -17.76 14.05
CA VAL A 272 21.62 -19.18 13.74
C VAL A 272 22.96 -19.77 13.33
N THR A 273 23.32 -20.93 13.89
CA THR A 273 24.55 -21.67 13.55
C THR A 273 24.52 -22.11 12.08
N ALA A 274 25.70 -22.27 11.45
CA ALA A 274 25.78 -22.67 10.03
C ALA A 274 25.06 -24.00 9.75
N ARG A 275 25.17 -24.98 10.67
CA ARG A 275 24.50 -26.28 10.56
C ARG A 275 22.98 -26.14 10.61
N GLU A 276 22.46 -25.30 11.50
CA GLU A 276 21.02 -25.06 11.57
C GLU A 276 20.50 -24.33 10.34
N ARG A 277 21.25 -23.34 9.84
CA ARG A 277 20.92 -22.61 8.60
C ARG A 277 20.82 -23.56 7.40
N ALA A 278 21.84 -24.39 7.18
CA ALA A 278 21.84 -25.38 6.11
C ALA A 278 20.66 -26.36 6.23
N ALA A 279 20.29 -26.75 7.46
CA ALA A 279 19.15 -27.62 7.70
C ALA A 279 17.79 -26.91 7.44
N MET A 280 17.70 -25.59 7.58
CA MET A 280 16.52 -24.81 7.21
C MET A 280 16.42 -24.64 5.71
N GLU A 281 17.51 -24.26 5.05
CA GLU A 281 17.61 -24.14 3.58
C GLU A 281 17.27 -25.47 2.90
N TYR A 282 17.79 -26.58 3.41
CA TYR A 282 17.45 -27.91 2.91
C TYR A 282 15.95 -28.20 3.04
N ARG A 283 15.32 -27.89 4.18
CA ARG A 283 13.87 -28.04 4.37
C ARG A 283 13.06 -27.15 3.44
N GLU A 284 13.47 -25.91 3.23
CA GLU A 284 12.83 -25.01 2.26
C GLU A 284 12.93 -25.57 0.83
N SER A 285 14.10 -26.06 0.44
CA SER A 285 14.31 -26.68 -0.88
C SER A 285 13.42 -27.92 -1.09
N LEU A 286 13.23 -28.74 -0.04
CA LEU A 286 12.31 -29.87 -0.08
C LEU A 286 10.85 -29.42 -0.19
N LYS A 287 10.44 -28.39 0.55
CA LYS A 287 9.08 -27.85 0.46
C LYS A 287 8.77 -27.35 -0.95
N GLU A 288 9.71 -26.65 -1.60
CA GLU A 288 9.51 -26.19 -2.98
C GLU A 288 9.54 -27.37 -3.97
N ARG A 289 10.42 -28.37 -3.80
CA ARG A 289 10.44 -29.58 -4.63
C ARG A 289 9.12 -30.35 -4.58
N TRP A 290 8.55 -30.51 -3.39
CA TRP A 290 7.33 -31.29 -3.16
C TRP A 290 6.06 -30.44 -3.12
N LYS A 291 6.13 -29.18 -3.57
CA LYS A 291 4.99 -28.24 -3.52
C LYS A 291 3.77 -28.69 -4.32
N VAL A 292 3.99 -29.49 -5.36
CA VAL A 292 2.93 -30.01 -6.25
C VAL A 292 2.19 -31.18 -5.62
N ASP A 293 2.82 -31.89 -4.67
CA ASP A 293 2.19 -33.00 -3.96
C ASP A 293 0.93 -32.52 -3.23
N ALA A 294 -0.16 -33.30 -3.36
CA ALA A 294 -1.47 -32.92 -2.85
C ALA A 294 -1.50 -32.80 -1.32
N GLU A 295 -0.77 -33.65 -0.59
CA GLU A 295 -0.75 -33.63 0.87
C GLU A 295 0.09 -32.46 1.38
N VAL A 296 1.30 -32.30 0.82
CA VAL A 296 2.20 -31.21 1.17
C VAL A 296 1.56 -29.85 0.86
N SER A 297 0.94 -29.72 -0.31
CA SER A 297 0.21 -28.52 -0.73
C SER A 297 -1.00 -28.23 0.17
N ARG A 298 -1.70 -29.26 0.65
CA ARG A 298 -2.83 -29.10 1.57
C ARG A 298 -2.36 -28.54 2.91
N VAL A 299 -1.33 -29.15 3.51
CA VAL A 299 -0.76 -28.71 4.80
C VAL A 299 -0.17 -27.30 4.68
N ALA A 300 0.53 -26.99 3.59
CA ALA A 300 1.09 -25.66 3.36
C ALA A 300 0.02 -24.55 3.26
N ARG A 301 -1.15 -24.87 2.69
CA ARG A 301 -2.27 -23.93 2.50
C ARG A 301 -3.16 -23.78 3.73
N THR A 302 -3.24 -24.80 4.58
CA THR A 302 -4.13 -24.75 5.74
C THR A 302 -3.64 -23.72 6.75
N ARG A 303 -4.47 -22.70 7.00
CA ARG A 303 -4.26 -21.69 8.04
C ARG A 303 -5.55 -21.52 8.82
N HIS A 304 -5.44 -21.32 10.13
CA HIS A 304 -6.59 -20.99 10.95
C HIS A 304 -7.00 -19.54 10.72
N LEU A 305 -8.25 -19.33 10.32
CA LEU A 305 -8.85 -18.01 10.14
C LEU A 305 -9.96 -17.79 11.16
N PRO A 306 -10.22 -16.54 11.60
CA PRO A 306 -11.38 -16.23 12.42
C PRO A 306 -12.67 -16.67 11.72
N LYS A 307 -13.63 -17.19 12.49
CA LYS A 307 -14.90 -17.71 11.96
C LYS A 307 -15.62 -16.72 11.05
N SER A 308 -15.66 -15.44 11.42
CA SER A 308 -16.29 -14.37 10.63
C SER A 308 -15.59 -14.17 9.29
N VAL A 309 -14.25 -14.12 9.27
CA VAL A 309 -13.47 -13.97 8.03
C VAL A 309 -13.63 -15.22 7.16
N HIS A 310 -13.58 -16.41 7.74
CA HIS A 310 -13.73 -17.67 7.01
C HIS A 310 -15.12 -17.82 6.35
N GLN A 311 -16.20 -17.53 7.09
CA GLN A 311 -17.57 -17.60 6.57
C GLN A 311 -17.78 -16.60 5.42
N THR A 312 -17.36 -15.35 5.60
CA THR A 312 -17.51 -14.33 4.56
C THR A 312 -16.61 -14.61 3.36
N ALA A 313 -15.40 -15.17 3.56
CA ALA A 313 -14.56 -15.64 2.46
C ALA A 313 -15.24 -16.77 1.67
N LYS A 314 -15.83 -17.76 2.35
CA LYS A 314 -16.58 -18.85 1.70
C LYS A 314 -17.80 -18.33 0.93
N LEU A 315 -18.53 -17.37 1.51
CA LEU A 315 -19.64 -16.73 0.82
C LEU A 315 -19.14 -15.95 -0.41
N LYS A 316 -18.05 -15.19 -0.29
CA LYS A 316 -17.43 -14.46 -1.41
C LYS A 316 -16.99 -15.40 -2.54
N THR A 317 -16.39 -16.55 -2.23
CA THR A 317 -15.99 -17.51 -3.27
C THR A 317 -17.22 -18.07 -4.00
N THR A 318 -18.29 -18.44 -3.28
CA THR A 318 -19.54 -18.90 -3.92
C THR A 318 -20.17 -17.82 -4.81
N MET A 319 -20.17 -16.55 -4.38
CA MET A 319 -20.67 -15.43 -5.18
C MET A 319 -19.83 -15.19 -6.44
N LEU A 320 -18.50 -15.24 -6.33
CA LEU A 320 -17.60 -15.07 -7.47
C LEU A 320 -17.75 -16.22 -8.48
N GLU A 321 -17.90 -17.45 -8.01
CA GLU A 321 -18.14 -18.60 -8.87
C GLU A 321 -19.49 -18.50 -9.58
N ALA A 322 -20.56 -18.13 -8.87
CA ALA A 322 -21.87 -17.88 -9.47
C ALA A 322 -21.81 -16.76 -10.54
N ARG A 323 -21.07 -15.67 -10.26
CA ARG A 323 -20.85 -14.58 -11.22
C ARG A 323 -20.05 -15.05 -12.44
N ARG A 324 -19.01 -15.85 -12.23
CA ARG A 324 -18.20 -16.44 -13.31
C ARG A 324 -19.05 -17.32 -14.23
N VAL A 325 -19.86 -18.22 -13.65
CA VAL A 325 -20.77 -19.09 -14.42
C VAL A 325 -21.79 -18.25 -15.20
N LYS A 326 -22.35 -17.21 -14.60
CA LYS A 326 -23.27 -16.29 -15.28
C LYS A 326 -22.61 -15.56 -16.45
N GLU A 327 -21.38 -15.07 -16.27
CA GLU A 327 -20.62 -14.43 -17.35
C GLU A 327 -20.24 -15.40 -18.47
N GLU A 328 -19.89 -16.64 -18.13
CA GLU A 328 -19.58 -17.67 -19.12
C GLU A 328 -20.81 -18.06 -19.95
N ARG A 329 -21.97 -18.22 -19.29
CA ARG A 329 -23.26 -18.42 -19.99
C ARG A 329 -23.54 -17.26 -20.93
N ARG A 330 -23.34 -16.00 -20.48
CA ARG A 330 -23.47 -14.84 -21.37
C ARG A 330 -22.52 -14.91 -22.56
N ARG A 331 -21.25 -15.28 -22.38
CA ARG A 331 -20.29 -15.43 -23.49
C ARG A 331 -20.72 -16.46 -24.53
N LYS A 332 -21.33 -17.55 -24.08
CA LYS A 332 -21.81 -18.64 -24.95
C LYS A 332 -23.08 -18.25 -25.72
N HIS A 333 -23.98 -17.48 -25.09
CA HIS A 333 -25.29 -17.15 -25.65
C HIS A 333 -25.44 -15.72 -26.19
N THR A 334 -24.39 -14.88 -26.16
CA THR A 334 -24.38 -13.58 -26.84
C THR A 334 -24.39 -13.77 -28.35
N ARG A 335 -25.35 -13.15 -29.04
CA ARG A 335 -25.46 -13.17 -30.50
C ARG A 335 -24.24 -12.51 -31.15
N ALA A 336 -23.86 -12.98 -32.34
CA ALA A 336 -22.83 -12.32 -33.14
C ALA A 336 -23.23 -10.85 -33.41
N GLY A 337 -22.39 -9.90 -33.00
CA GLY A 337 -22.63 -8.45 -33.11
C GLY A 337 -22.78 -7.71 -31.77
N GLU A 338 -23.13 -8.40 -30.67
CA GLU A 338 -23.14 -7.79 -29.34
C GLU A 338 -21.78 -7.87 -28.64
N SER A 339 -21.45 -6.86 -27.82
CA SER A 339 -20.17 -6.84 -27.12
C SER A 339 -20.07 -7.98 -26.10
N LYS A 340 -19.10 -8.88 -26.31
CA LYS A 340 -18.83 -9.98 -25.38
C LYS A 340 -18.26 -9.42 -24.07
N PRO A 341 -18.59 -10.01 -22.90
CA PRO A 341 -18.06 -9.53 -21.64
C PRO A 341 -16.55 -9.69 -21.59
N LYS A 342 -15.86 -8.55 -21.38
CA LYS A 342 -14.40 -8.42 -21.34
C LYS A 342 -13.76 -9.37 -20.31
N GLN A 343 -12.47 -9.65 -20.48
CA GLN A 343 -11.68 -10.34 -19.45
C GLN A 343 -11.63 -9.50 -18.17
N GLU A 344 -11.57 -10.12 -17.00
CA GLU A 344 -11.61 -9.40 -15.71
C GLU A 344 -10.49 -8.35 -15.59
N LYS A 345 -9.26 -8.65 -16.03
CA LYS A 345 -8.15 -7.69 -16.03
C LYS A 345 -8.44 -6.42 -16.85
N LYS A 346 -9.22 -6.53 -17.92
CA LYS A 346 -9.60 -5.37 -18.75
C LYS A 346 -10.84 -4.63 -18.23
N LYS A 347 -11.50 -5.13 -17.17
CA LYS A 347 -12.63 -4.46 -16.53
C LYS A 347 -12.21 -3.55 -15.38
N THR A 348 -11.01 -3.76 -14.82
CA THR A 348 -10.54 -3.03 -13.65
C THR A 348 -10.26 -1.56 -13.97
N VAL A 349 -9.75 -1.28 -15.17
CA VAL A 349 -9.50 0.06 -15.70
C VAL A 349 -10.65 0.42 -16.63
N LEU A 350 -11.32 1.54 -16.33
CA LEU A 350 -12.46 2.03 -17.09
C LEU A 350 -12.00 2.92 -18.23
N VAL A 351 -11.11 3.87 -17.93
CA VAL A 351 -10.61 4.89 -18.86
C VAL A 351 -9.15 5.20 -18.54
N GLU A 352 -8.34 5.36 -19.58
CA GLU A 352 -7.00 5.93 -19.53
C GLU A 352 -7.03 7.30 -20.23
N GLN A 353 -6.42 8.30 -19.59
CA GLN A 353 -6.30 9.67 -20.04
C GLN A 353 -4.81 10.02 -20.07
N THR A 354 -4.36 10.62 -21.16
CA THR A 354 -3.00 11.16 -21.33
C THR A 354 -3.05 12.67 -21.24
#